data_AF-A0A6V6ZDH4-F1
#
_entry.id   AF-A0A6V6ZDH4-F1
#
_cell.length_a   1.000
_cell.length_b   1.000
_cell.length_c   1.000
_cell.angle_alpha   90.00
_cell.angle_beta   90.00
_cell.angle_gamma   90.00
#
_symmetry.space_group_name_H-M   'P 1'
#
loop_
_entity.id
_entity.type
_entity.pdbx_description
1 polymer ?
#
loop_
_entity_poly.entity_id
_entity_poly.type
_entity_poly.pdbx_seq_one_letter_code
_entity_poly.pdbx_strand_id
1 'polypeptide(L)'
;MAIAFVTGGAEVKVEQYTLRAAESGFYPVMKRGFGKAQELVWLEKGEVWKFGTTKNFNPFKRYSQKYLKNIGEHGVEYFPEFRGTLMEALQLEKMKIINYIEQNGYLPFGNKMIK
;
A
#
# COMPACT_ATOMS: atom_id res chain seq x y z
N MET A 1 1.61 40.74 22.12
CA MET A 1 1.89 40.65 20.67
C MET A 1 1.97 39.17 20.33
N ALA A 2 0.88 38.57 19.81
CA ALA A 2 0.83 37.15 19.49
C ALA A 2 1.16 36.96 18.01
N ILE A 3 2.25 36.25 17.72
CA ILE A 3 2.64 35.89 16.36
C ILE A 3 1.84 34.65 15.98
N ALA A 4 0.78 34.85 15.19
CA ALA A 4 0.05 33.76 14.56
C ALA A 4 0.85 33.29 13.34
N PHE A 5 1.48 32.11 13.43
CA PHE A 5 2.00 31.42 12.25
C PHE A 5 0.81 30.83 11.48
N VAL A 6 0.32 31.56 10.48
CA VAL A 6 -0.63 31.01 9.50
C VAL A 6 0.20 30.17 8.52
N THR A 7 0.40 28.89 8.81
CA THR A 7 0.92 27.94 7.82
C THR A 7 -0.21 27.57 6.86
N GLY A 8 -0.46 28.44 5.88
CA GLY A 8 -1.41 28.24 4.78
C GLY A 8 -0.93 27.23 3.74
N GLY A 9 -0.50 26.03 4.16
CA GLY A 9 -0.36 24.89 3.27
C GLY A 9 -1.58 24.00 3.44
N ALA A 10 -2.40 23.84 2.39
CA ALA A 10 -3.51 22.89 2.43
C ALA A 10 -2.96 21.52 2.87
N GLU A 11 -3.39 21.06 4.03
CA GLU A 11 -2.94 19.80 4.60
C GLU A 11 -3.22 18.69 3.59
N VAL A 12 -2.15 18.09 3.05
CA VAL A 12 -2.29 17.02 2.07
C VAL A 12 -2.88 15.84 2.81
N LYS A 13 -4.18 15.62 2.60
CA LYS A 13 -4.87 14.48 3.18
C LYS A 13 -4.43 13.22 2.44
N VAL A 14 -4.00 12.22 3.21
CA VAL A 14 -3.44 10.96 2.71
C VAL A 14 -4.26 9.80 3.25
N GLU A 15 -4.49 8.82 2.39
CA GLU A 15 -5.08 7.54 2.75
C GLU A 15 -3.97 6.50 2.89
N GLN A 16 -3.95 5.75 3.99
CA GLN A 16 -3.23 4.48 4.08
C GLN A 16 -4.21 3.35 3.74
N TYR A 17 -3.75 2.40 2.94
CA TYR A 17 -4.58 1.32 2.43
C TYR A 17 -3.81 -0.01 2.33
N THR A 18 -4.55 -1.10 2.21
CA THR A 18 -4.04 -2.43 1.86
C THR A 18 -4.54 -2.86 0.48
N LEU A 19 -3.69 -3.57 -0.26
CA LEU A 19 -4.12 -4.41 -1.39
C LEU A 19 -4.09 -5.84 -0.94
N ARG A 20 -5.21 -6.54 -1.10
CA ARG A 20 -5.37 -7.93 -0.68
C ARG A 20 -5.75 -8.81 -1.85
N ALA A 21 -5.33 -10.07 -1.84
CA ALA A 21 -5.67 -11.03 -2.87
C ALA A 21 -7.20 -11.15 -3.00
N ALA A 22 -7.74 -10.98 -4.21
CA ALA A 22 -9.19 -11.08 -4.45
C ALA A 22 -9.69 -12.53 -4.33
N GLU A 23 -8.87 -13.49 -4.74
CA GLU A 23 -9.10 -14.94 -4.64
C GLU A 23 -7.78 -15.65 -4.39
N SER A 24 -7.82 -16.91 -3.94
CA SER A 24 -6.60 -17.70 -3.76
C SER A 24 -5.95 -18.04 -5.10
N GLY A 25 -4.64 -17.83 -5.23
CA GLY A 25 -3.93 -18.06 -6.49
C GLY A 25 -2.49 -17.52 -6.48
N PHE A 26 -1.86 -17.47 -7.66
CA PHE A 26 -0.49 -16.95 -7.79
C PHE A 26 -0.45 -15.44 -8.01
N TYR A 27 0.40 -14.78 -7.21
CA TYR A 27 0.60 -13.34 -7.20
C TYR A 27 2.08 -12.96 -7.41
N PRO A 28 2.36 -11.83 -8.06
CA PRO A 28 3.73 -11.42 -8.35
C PRO A 28 4.47 -10.91 -7.12
N VAL A 29 5.72 -11.35 -6.96
CA VAL A 29 6.67 -10.81 -6.00
C VAL A 29 7.46 -9.67 -6.63
N MET A 30 7.37 -8.49 -6.02
CA MET A 30 7.96 -7.25 -6.49
C MET A 30 9.23 -6.93 -5.69
N LYS A 31 10.40 -7.02 -6.33
CA LYS A 31 11.70 -6.71 -5.72
C LYS A 31 12.20 -5.31 -6.10
N ARG A 32 12.97 -4.67 -5.21
CA ARG A 32 13.63 -3.37 -5.48
C ARG A 32 14.65 -3.54 -6.61
N GLY A 33 14.78 -2.53 -7.47
CA GLY A 33 15.68 -2.57 -8.64
C GLY A 33 15.06 -3.18 -9.90
N PHE A 34 13.94 -3.90 -9.79
CA PHE A 34 13.28 -4.53 -10.93
C PHE A 34 11.96 -3.86 -11.30
N GLY A 35 11.73 -3.64 -12.58
CA GLY A 35 10.45 -3.12 -13.11
C GLY A 35 9.35 -4.20 -13.18
N LYS A 36 9.74 -5.46 -13.37
CA LYS A 36 8.84 -6.62 -13.51
C LYS A 36 8.88 -7.50 -12.26
N ALA A 37 7.83 -8.30 -12.08
CA ALA A 37 7.80 -9.36 -11.07
C ALA A 37 9.00 -10.30 -11.27
N GLN A 38 9.60 -10.75 -10.18
CA GLN A 38 10.74 -11.68 -10.23
C GLN A 38 10.32 -13.12 -9.98
N GLU A 39 9.29 -13.31 -9.17
CA GLU A 39 8.75 -14.60 -8.76
C GLU A 39 7.23 -14.52 -8.68
N LEU A 40 6.60 -15.68 -8.58
CA LEU A 40 5.20 -15.83 -8.21
C LEU A 40 5.12 -16.51 -6.84
N VAL A 41 4.13 -16.13 -6.04
CA VAL A 41 3.85 -16.73 -4.74
C VAL A 41 2.36 -17.02 -4.63
N TRP A 42 2.02 -18.12 -3.97
CA TRP A 42 0.63 -18.41 -3.65
C TRP A 42 0.16 -17.49 -2.52
N LEU A 43 -0.97 -16.82 -2.72
CA LEU A 43 -1.69 -16.11 -1.67
C LEU A 43 -3.09 -16.69 -1.55
N GLU A 44 -3.57 -16.81 -0.31
CA GLU A 44 -4.97 -17.09 -0.03
C GLU A 44 -5.82 -15.82 -0.18
N LYS A 45 -7.11 -16.02 -0.46
CA LYS A 45 -8.08 -14.92 -0.53
C LYS A 45 -8.02 -14.04 0.73
N GLY A 46 -7.88 -12.73 0.51
CA GLY A 46 -7.81 -11.73 1.57
C GLY A 46 -6.43 -11.52 2.17
N GLU A 47 -5.42 -12.31 1.81
CA GLU A 47 -4.05 -12.07 2.27
C GLU A 47 -3.47 -10.78 1.70
N VAL A 48 -2.61 -10.13 2.49
CA VAL A 48 -2.08 -8.82 2.14
C VAL A 48 -0.97 -8.97 1.10
N TRP A 49 -1.23 -8.47 -0.10
CA TRP A 49 -0.20 -8.33 -1.12
C TRP A 49 0.63 -7.05 -0.90
N LYS A 50 0.01 -5.94 -0.49
CA LYS A 50 0.71 -4.65 -0.38
C LYS A 50 0.13 -3.71 0.68
N PHE A 51 0.98 -3.00 1.41
CA PHE A 51 0.62 -1.77 2.12
C PHE A 51 1.07 -0.54 1.32
N GLY A 52 0.24 0.50 1.29
CA GLY A 52 0.60 1.74 0.63
C GLY A 52 -0.17 2.95 1.12
N THR A 53 0.23 4.10 0.58
CA THR A 53 -0.39 5.41 0.84
C THR A 53 -0.79 6.10 -0.47
N THR A 54 -1.90 6.82 -0.50
CA THR A 54 -2.30 7.65 -1.66
C THR A 54 -2.71 9.04 -1.22
N LYS A 55 -2.31 10.06 -1.98
CA LYS A 55 -2.67 11.46 -1.70
C LYS A 55 -4.08 11.75 -2.20
N ASN A 56 -4.78 12.67 -1.55
CA ASN A 56 -6.09 13.18 -1.93
C ASN A 56 -7.20 12.10 -1.97
N PHE A 57 -7.08 11.03 -1.18
CA PHE A 57 -8.08 9.93 -1.10
C PHE A 57 -8.52 9.37 -2.46
N ASN A 58 -7.63 9.40 -3.45
CA ASN A 58 -7.98 9.03 -4.82
C ASN A 58 -7.17 7.82 -5.26
N PRO A 59 -7.64 6.60 -4.98
CA PRO A 59 -6.98 5.38 -5.44
C PRO A 59 -7.00 5.27 -6.97
N PHE A 60 -8.04 5.77 -7.65
CA PHE A 60 -8.18 5.69 -9.11
C PHE A 60 -7.11 6.48 -9.88
N LYS A 61 -6.60 7.57 -9.31
CA LYS A 61 -5.45 8.29 -9.88
C LYS A 61 -4.13 7.54 -9.69
N ARG A 62 -4.05 6.66 -8.69
CA ARG A 62 -2.84 5.88 -8.39
C ARG A 62 -2.81 4.55 -9.14
N TYR A 63 -3.94 3.87 -9.21
CA TYR A 63 -4.12 2.62 -9.94
C TYR A 63 -5.40 2.66 -10.74
N SER A 64 -5.32 2.31 -12.02
CA SER A 64 -6.53 2.03 -12.78
C SER A 64 -7.16 0.73 -12.29
N GLN A 65 -8.48 0.60 -12.40
CA GLN A 65 -9.17 -0.65 -12.04
C GLN A 65 -8.62 -1.84 -12.84
N LYS A 66 -8.28 -1.62 -14.12
CA LYS A 66 -7.65 -2.62 -14.98
C LYS A 66 -6.29 -3.08 -14.43
N TYR A 67 -5.49 -2.16 -13.89
CA TYR A 67 -4.22 -2.52 -13.26
C TYR A 67 -4.45 -3.43 -12.05
N LEU A 68 -5.38 -3.09 -11.15
CA LEU A 68 -5.66 -3.89 -9.95
C LEU A 68 -6.18 -5.30 -10.28
N LYS A 69 -7.07 -5.41 -11.27
CA LYS A 69 -7.61 -6.70 -11.73
C LYS A 69 -6.58 -7.59 -12.43
N ASN A 70 -5.48 -7.03 -12.92
CA ASN A 70 -4.42 -7.75 -13.63
C ASN A 70 -3.21 -8.10 -12.74
N ILE A 71 -3.30 -7.88 -11.42
CA ILE A 71 -2.23 -8.29 -10.50
C ILE A 71 -2.46 -9.75 -10.11
N GLY A 72 -1.51 -10.63 -10.45
CA GLY A 72 -1.65 -12.06 -10.22
C GLY A 72 -2.73 -12.67 -11.12
N GLU A 73 -3.20 -13.86 -10.74
CA GLU A 73 -4.21 -14.61 -11.50
C GLU A 73 -5.62 -14.01 -11.37
N HIS A 74 -5.95 -13.46 -10.20
CA HIS A 74 -7.32 -13.03 -9.88
C HIS A 74 -7.46 -11.54 -9.54
N GLY A 75 -6.36 -10.80 -9.52
CA GLY A 75 -6.37 -9.39 -9.12
C GLY A 75 -6.30 -9.18 -7.62
N VAL A 76 -6.19 -7.91 -7.23
CA VAL A 76 -6.20 -7.48 -5.82
C VAL A 76 -7.30 -6.46 -5.58
N GLU A 77 -7.82 -6.47 -4.36
CA GLU A 77 -8.85 -5.55 -3.89
C GLU A 77 -8.23 -4.44 -3.04
N TYR A 78 -8.78 -3.23 -3.16
CA TYR A 78 -8.32 -2.05 -2.45
C TYR A 78 -9.13 -1.82 -1.17
N PHE A 79 -8.46 -1.80 -0.02
CA PHE A 79 -9.09 -1.55 1.28
C PHE A 79 -8.51 -0.29 1.91
N PRO A 80 -9.29 0.80 2.04
CA PRO A 80 -8.86 1.97 2.80
C PRO A 80 -8.87 1.64 4.29
N GLU A 81 -7.80 2.02 5.00
CA GLU A 81 -7.57 1.63 6.39
C GLU A 81 -7.45 2.83 7.33
N PHE A 82 -6.87 3.92 6.84
CA PHE A 82 -6.69 5.15 7.61
C PHE A 82 -6.70 6.37 6.71
N ARG A 83 -7.19 7.49 7.23
CA ARG A 83 -7.23 8.79 6.57
C ARG A 83 -6.73 9.86 7.54
N GLY A 84 -5.73 10.63 7.12
CA GLY A 84 -5.16 11.67 7.97
C GLY A 84 -4.07 12.46 7.25
N THR A 85 -3.10 12.92 8.02
CA THR A 85 -1.94 13.65 7.49
C THR A 85 -0.98 12.71 6.76
N LEU A 86 -0.10 13.28 5.93
CA LEU A 86 0.97 12.51 5.27
C LEU A 86 1.88 11.82 6.29
N MET A 87 2.25 12.49 7.38
CA MET A 87 3.13 11.92 8.39
C MET A 87 2.49 10.72 9.10
N GLU A 88 1.25 10.86 9.54
CA GLU A 88 0.52 9.76 10.21
C GLU A 88 0.35 8.56 9.27
N ALA A 89 -0.05 8.81 8.01
CA ALA A 89 -0.25 7.73 7.04
C ALA A 89 1.04 6.98 6.72
N LEU A 90 2.18 7.69 6.61
CA LEU A 90 3.49 7.07 6.41
C LEU A 90 3.97 6.29 7.64
N GLN A 91 3.76 6.84 8.85
CA GLN A 91 4.10 6.15 10.09
C GLN A 91 3.28 4.85 10.23
N LEU A 92 1.98 4.88 9.92
CA LEU A 92 1.12 3.70 9.92
C LEU A 92 1.49 2.70 8.83
N GLU A 93 1.81 3.14 7.61
CA GLU A 93 2.32 2.26 6.54
C GLU A 93 3.58 1.52 7.02
N LYS A 94 4.53 2.24 7.63
CA LYS A 94 5.77 1.67 8.17
C LYS A 94 5.50 0.67 9.29
N MET A 95 4.68 1.03 10.28
CA MET A 95 4.32 0.13 11.38
C MET A 95 3.67 -1.16 10.88
N LYS A 96 2.72 -1.07 9.93
CA LYS A 96 2.06 -2.25 9.36
C LYS A 96 3.03 -3.15 8.60
N ILE A 97 3.96 -2.58 7.83
CA ILE A 97 4.98 -3.37 7.13
C ILE A 97 5.93 -4.05 8.13
N ILE A 98 6.36 -3.36 9.19
CA ILE A 98 7.21 -3.94 10.24
C ILE A 98 6.48 -5.11 10.93
N ASN A 99 5.24 -4.90 11.38
CA ASN A 99 4.45 -5.95 12.03
C ASN A 99 4.25 -7.16 11.09
N TYR A 100 4.03 -6.93 9.80
CA TYR A 100 3.93 -8.02 8.83
C TYR A 100 5.23 -8.81 8.72
N ILE A 101 6.38 -8.13 8.67
CA ILE A 101 7.69 -8.80 8.63
C ILE A 101 7.94 -9.57 9.93
N GLU A 102 7.59 -9.01 11.09
CA GLU A 102 7.75 -9.71 12.37
C GLU A 102 6.92 -10.99 12.44
N GLN A 103 5.71 -10.99 11.87
CA GLN A 103 4.82 -12.16 11.86
C GLN A 103 5.22 -13.21 10.81
N ASN A 104 5.70 -12.79 9.63
CA ASN A 104 5.88 -13.67 8.48
C ASN A 104 7.35 -13.94 8.13
N GLY A 105 8.28 -13.11 8.61
CA GLY A 105 9.71 -13.18 8.32
C GLY A 105 10.14 -12.52 7.00
N TYR A 106 9.20 -11.93 6.24
CA TYR A 106 9.48 -11.32 4.94
C TYR A 106 8.59 -10.10 4.64
N LEU A 107 8.97 -9.28 3.65
CA LEU A 107 8.18 -8.14 3.18
C LEU A 107 6.92 -8.59 2.44
N PRO A 108 5.78 -7.90 2.59
CA PRO A 108 4.61 -8.12 1.74
C PRO A 108 5.03 -8.15 0.27
N PHE A 109 4.56 -9.13 -0.49
CA PHE A 109 5.13 -9.45 -1.79
C PHE A 109 5.02 -8.33 -2.84
N GLY A 110 4.07 -7.40 -2.67
CA GLY A 110 3.93 -6.19 -3.49
C GLY A 110 4.75 -4.98 -3.00
N ASN A 111 5.41 -5.06 -1.84
CA ASN A 111 6.26 -4.01 -1.27
C ASN A 111 7.74 -4.26 -1.59
N LYS A 112 8.37 -3.30 -2.27
CA LYS A 112 9.79 -3.38 -2.63
C LYS A 112 10.73 -2.93 -1.50
N MET A 113 10.22 -2.13 -0.58
CA MET A 113 10.99 -1.50 0.51
C MET A 113 10.04 -0.93 1.56
N ILE A 114 10.61 -0.65 2.73
CA ILE A 114 10.01 0.18 3.78
C ILE A 114 10.35 1.64 3.46
N LYS A 115 9.39 2.56 3.64
CA LYS A 115 9.61 4.00 3.49
C LYS A 115 9.89 4.67 4.83
#